data_AF-A0A3B8NAS3-F1
#
_entry.id   AF-A0A3B8NAS3-F1
#
_cell.length_a   1.000
_cell.length_b   1.000
_cell.length_c   1.000
_cell.angle_alpha   90.00
_cell.angle_beta   90.00
_cell.angle_gamma   90.00
#
_symmetry.space_group_name_H-M   'P 1'
#
loop_
_entity.id
_entity.type
_entity.pdbx_description
1 polymer ?
#
loop_
_entity_poly.entity_id
_entity_poly.type
_entity_poly.pdbx_seq_one_letter_code
_entity_poly.pdbx_strand_id
1 'polypeptide(L)'
;MTIMKTNGKIDLAVFTALVVAIALISTILFLSSRVAEPGFDPCVVVMYNAGLGADCNAFLNDSDYSYVDAVKRAYDYFTGVSETVPGVALSVRTHTIDESLLFERNPSVESYSQRHFFNPMRSLETKIKDVVMNANSLSFKSTQTREAIAKEIYWAIMDFSRAKVQIKVAGELIELDFSRVDPRLVAAIMVVESTMNPFALREERSLLPNHDFIYSRGLMQIYELTLWSLNTWLRDSGVNVQPLELWSIRNNVFLGMLYLAYATHIVDGI
;
A
#
# COMPACT_ATOMS: atom_id res chain seq x y z
N MET A 1 56.68 -47.76 -23.06
CA MET A 1 55.20 -47.72 -22.94
C MET A 1 54.88 -47.12 -21.59
N THR A 2 54.59 -45.82 -21.54
CA THR A 2 54.12 -45.16 -20.32
C THR A 2 52.99 -44.24 -20.75
N ILE A 3 51.76 -44.75 -20.62
CA ILE A 3 50.55 -43.97 -20.86
C ILE A 3 50.39 -43.05 -19.64
N MET A 4 50.63 -41.75 -19.81
CA MET A 4 50.23 -40.73 -18.83
C MET A 4 48.70 -40.76 -18.72
N LYS A 5 48.21 -41.32 -17.61
CA LYS A 5 46.79 -41.39 -17.25
C LYS A 5 46.53 -40.45 -16.07
N THR A 6 46.60 -39.14 -16.32
CA THR A 6 46.45 -38.11 -15.27
C THR A 6 45.38 -37.05 -15.57
N ASN A 7 44.84 -36.96 -16.78
CA ASN A 7 43.96 -35.84 -17.16
C ASN A 7 42.54 -35.90 -16.55
N GLY A 8 41.92 -37.08 -16.44
CA GLY A 8 40.52 -37.18 -16.02
C GLY A 8 40.22 -36.82 -14.54
N LYS A 9 41.22 -36.85 -13.66
CA LYS A 9 41.03 -36.49 -12.24
C LYS A 9 41.12 -34.97 -12.01
N ILE A 10 41.99 -34.29 -12.77
CA ILE A 10 42.13 -32.84 -12.73
C ILE A 10 40.90 -32.21 -13.38
N ASP A 11 40.44 -32.75 -14.51
CA ASP A 11 39.22 -32.30 -15.18
C ASP A 11 37.97 -32.45 -14.29
N LEU A 12 37.85 -33.56 -13.55
CA LEU A 12 36.75 -33.76 -12.62
C LEU A 12 36.83 -32.78 -11.42
N ALA A 13 38.02 -32.56 -10.86
CA ALA A 13 38.21 -31.64 -9.74
C ALA A 13 37.89 -30.18 -10.15
N VAL A 14 38.32 -29.76 -11.34
CA VAL A 14 38.03 -28.44 -11.90
C VAL A 14 36.54 -28.29 -12.20
N PHE A 15 35.90 -29.31 -12.77
CA PHE A 15 34.45 -29.31 -13.02
C PHE A 15 33.64 -29.24 -11.72
N THR A 16 34.01 -30.01 -10.70
CA THR A 16 33.35 -29.95 -9.39
C THR A 16 33.53 -28.58 -8.73
N ALA A 17 34.72 -27.99 -8.80
CA ALA A 17 34.97 -26.64 -8.28
C ALA A 17 34.12 -25.58 -9.00
N LEU A 18 33.94 -25.71 -10.32
CA LEU A 18 33.10 -24.81 -11.11
C LEU A 18 31.62 -24.92 -10.71
N VAL A 19 31.09 -26.13 -10.55
CA VAL A 19 29.70 -26.36 -10.14
C VAL A 19 29.45 -25.81 -8.73
N VAL A 20 30.39 -26.01 -7.81
CA VAL A 20 30.32 -25.46 -6.44
C VAL A 20 30.35 -23.93 -6.47
N ALA A 21 31.20 -23.32 -7.31
CA ALA A 21 31.26 -21.87 -7.48
C ALA A 21 29.95 -21.30 -8.05
N ILE A 22 29.36 -21.94 -9.07
CA ILE A 22 28.07 -21.53 -9.64
C ILE A 22 26.94 -21.68 -8.62
N ALA A 23 26.94 -22.77 -7.83
CA ALA A 23 25.96 -22.98 -6.76
C ALA A 23 26.10 -21.92 -5.67
N LEU A 24 27.33 -21.59 -5.25
CA LEU A 24 27.61 -20.52 -4.28
C LEU A 24 27.18 -19.16 -4.80
N ILE A 25 27.56 -18.80 -6.04
CA ILE A 25 27.17 -17.53 -6.65
C ILE A 25 25.64 -17.45 -6.79
N SER A 26 24.98 -18.52 -7.24
CA SER A 26 23.51 -18.58 -7.31
C SER A 26 22.86 -18.45 -5.93
N THR A 27 23.45 -19.06 -4.90
CA THR A 27 22.94 -18.98 -3.52
C THR A 27 23.15 -17.58 -2.93
N ILE A 28 24.32 -16.98 -3.16
CA ILE A 28 24.62 -15.60 -2.76
C ILE A 28 23.69 -14.65 -3.50
N LEU A 29 23.56 -14.77 -4.81
CA LEU A 29 22.63 -13.95 -5.59
C LEU A 29 21.18 -14.14 -5.13
N PHE A 30 20.73 -15.35 -4.80
CA PHE A 30 19.39 -15.60 -4.26
C PHE A 30 19.18 -15.00 -2.86
N LEU A 31 20.22 -15.03 -2.00
CA LEU A 31 20.18 -14.43 -0.68
C LEU A 31 20.30 -12.90 -0.72
N SER A 32 21.11 -12.36 -1.65
CA SER A 32 21.32 -10.93 -1.89
C SER A 32 20.21 -10.30 -2.73
N SER A 33 19.48 -11.08 -3.54
CA SER A 33 18.28 -10.66 -4.27
C SER A 33 17.04 -10.63 -3.40
N ARG A 34 17.16 -10.95 -2.10
CA ARG A 34 16.22 -10.41 -1.12
C ARG A 34 16.47 -8.92 -1.04
N VAL A 35 15.99 -8.19 -2.06
CA VAL A 35 15.69 -6.77 -1.98
C VAL A 35 15.02 -6.59 -0.62
N ALA A 36 15.61 -5.76 0.24
CA ALA A 36 15.03 -5.48 1.55
C ALA A 36 13.55 -5.15 1.30
N GLU A 37 12.64 -5.96 1.84
CA GLU A 37 11.23 -5.66 1.71
C GLU A 37 11.03 -4.26 2.30
N PRO A 38 10.27 -3.38 1.63
CA PRO A 38 9.92 -2.10 2.22
C PRO A 38 9.34 -2.36 3.62
N GLY A 39 9.83 -1.62 4.60
CA GLY A 39 9.49 -1.80 6.01
C GLY A 39 8.52 -0.75 6.51
N PHE A 40 8.34 -0.73 7.82
CA PHE A 40 7.63 0.36 8.48
C PHE A 40 8.53 1.58 8.62
N ASP A 41 8.15 2.69 7.99
CA ASP A 41 8.80 3.99 8.17
C ASP A 41 7.83 4.96 8.88
N PRO A 42 8.14 5.43 10.10
CA PRO A 42 7.26 6.33 10.84
C PRO A 42 7.10 7.71 10.16
N CYS A 43 8.10 8.19 9.42
CA CYS A 43 8.00 9.46 8.70
C CYS A 43 7.05 9.38 7.52
N VAL A 44 7.03 8.26 6.78
CA VAL A 44 6.03 8.03 5.73
C VAL A 44 4.61 8.06 6.32
N VAL A 45 4.42 7.47 7.50
CA VAL A 45 3.14 7.46 8.22
C VAL A 45 2.74 8.87 8.69
N VAL A 46 3.69 9.65 9.23
CA VAL A 46 3.45 11.07 9.56
C VAL A 46 3.02 11.85 8.32
N MET A 47 3.77 11.73 7.22
CA MET A 47 3.45 12.48 5.98
C MET A 47 2.09 12.08 5.41
N TYR A 48 1.71 10.81 5.53
CA TYR A 48 0.38 10.36 5.14
C TYR A 48 -0.73 11.09 5.89
N ASN A 49 -0.59 11.25 7.20
CA ASN A 49 -1.64 11.78 8.07
C ASN A 49 -1.60 13.30 8.24
N ALA A 50 -0.43 13.87 8.50
CA ALA A 50 -0.22 15.29 8.72
C ALA A 50 -0.01 16.10 7.42
N GLY A 51 0.25 15.40 6.31
CA GLY A 51 0.47 16.00 4.99
C GLY A 51 1.92 15.94 4.53
N LEU A 52 2.11 15.99 3.21
CA LEU A 52 3.44 16.01 2.59
C LEU A 52 4.18 17.29 2.96
N GLY A 53 5.41 17.11 3.46
CA GLY A 53 6.24 18.21 3.98
C GLY A 53 6.05 18.48 5.48
N ALA A 54 5.26 17.68 6.20
CA ALA A 54 5.22 17.71 7.66
C ALA A 54 6.61 17.45 8.26
N ASP A 55 6.94 18.19 9.32
CA ASP A 55 8.17 17.96 10.09
C ASP A 55 8.03 16.67 10.89
N CYS A 56 8.54 15.58 10.32
CA CYS A 56 8.49 14.26 10.93
C CYS A 56 9.03 14.26 12.37
N ASN A 57 10.14 14.95 12.62
CA ASN A 57 10.76 14.95 13.95
C ASN A 57 9.89 15.67 14.98
N ALA A 58 9.21 16.75 14.59
CA ALA A 58 8.30 17.45 15.49
C ALA A 58 7.13 16.54 15.90
N PHE A 59 6.51 15.83 14.95
CA PHE A 59 5.40 14.92 15.23
C PHE A 59 5.83 13.68 16.03
N LEU A 60 7.00 13.10 15.75
CA LEU A 60 7.48 11.93 16.50
C LEU A 60 7.93 12.26 17.92
N ASN A 61 8.23 13.53 18.20
CA ASN A 61 8.55 13.99 19.56
C ASN A 61 7.32 14.55 20.31
N ASP A 62 6.17 14.66 19.65
CA ASP A 62 4.91 15.09 20.27
C ASP A 62 4.26 13.91 21.00
N SER A 63 4.15 14.00 22.32
CA SER A 63 3.55 12.95 23.16
C SER A 63 2.06 12.74 22.91
N ASP A 64 1.36 13.73 22.36
CA ASP A 64 -0.07 13.64 22.07
C ASP A 64 -0.35 13.05 20.67
N TYR A 65 0.69 12.92 19.83
CA TYR A 65 0.58 12.37 18.48
C TYR A 65 0.64 10.84 18.47
N SER A 66 -0.53 10.20 18.61
CA SER A 66 -0.65 8.73 18.73
C SER A 66 -0.90 7.98 17.40
N TYR A 67 -0.95 8.70 16.27
CA TYR A 67 -1.32 8.10 14.98
C TYR A 67 -0.30 7.05 14.51
N VAL A 68 0.99 7.36 14.58
CA VAL A 68 2.07 6.44 14.19
C VAL A 68 2.03 5.15 14.99
N ASP A 69 1.80 5.24 16.31
CA ASP A 69 1.66 4.06 17.17
C ASP A 69 0.44 3.22 16.82
N ALA A 70 -0.68 3.85 16.44
CA ALA A 70 -1.87 3.15 15.99
C ALA A 70 -1.60 2.37 14.68
N VAL A 71 -0.93 3.01 13.71
CA VAL A 71 -0.55 2.34 12.46
C VAL A 71 0.48 1.24 12.73
N LYS A 72 1.45 1.45 13.63
CA LYS A 72 2.44 0.44 14.00
C LYS A 72 1.78 -0.81 14.60
N ARG A 73 0.80 -0.65 15.50
CA ARG A 73 0.04 -1.79 16.06
C ARG A 73 -0.70 -2.57 14.97
N ALA A 74 -1.32 -1.88 14.02
CA ALA A 74 -1.99 -2.52 12.90
C ALA A 74 -1.00 -3.22 11.95
N TYR A 75 0.14 -2.61 11.69
CA TYR A 75 1.21 -3.18 10.90
C TYR A 75 1.80 -4.44 11.55
N ASP A 76 1.99 -4.43 12.86
CA ASP A 76 2.43 -5.61 13.64
C ASP A 76 1.44 -6.76 13.53
N TYR A 77 0.14 -6.47 13.46
CA TYR A 77 -0.86 -7.48 13.14
C TYR A 77 -0.64 -8.06 11.74
N PHE A 78 -0.55 -7.23 10.69
CA PHE A 78 -0.40 -7.73 9.31
C PHE A 78 0.95 -8.41 9.02
N THR A 79 1.99 -8.13 9.80
CA THR A 79 3.29 -8.81 9.73
C THR A 79 3.36 -10.09 10.57
N GLY A 80 2.37 -10.35 11.44
CA GLY A 80 2.34 -11.52 12.32
C GLY A 80 3.16 -11.36 13.60
N VAL A 81 3.62 -10.14 13.92
CA VAL A 81 4.25 -9.81 15.21
C VAL A 81 3.19 -9.80 16.32
N SER A 82 1.97 -9.38 16.00
CA SER A 82 0.79 -9.42 16.87
C SER A 82 -0.31 -10.29 16.24
N GLU A 83 -1.06 -11.01 17.08
CA GLU A 83 -2.28 -11.69 16.67
C GLU A 83 -3.55 -10.93 17.08
N THR A 84 -3.40 -9.89 17.89
CA THR A 84 -4.52 -9.06 18.33
C THR A 84 -4.94 -8.16 17.18
N VAL A 85 -6.21 -8.28 16.76
CA VAL A 85 -6.83 -7.34 15.81
C VAL A 85 -6.74 -5.94 16.42
N PRO A 86 -6.11 -4.96 15.75
CA PRO A 86 -5.99 -3.61 16.26
C PRO A 86 -7.38 -3.01 16.55
N GLY A 87 -7.58 -2.53 17.77
CA GLY A 87 -8.79 -1.82 18.18
C GLY A 87 -8.93 -0.54 17.37
N VAL A 88 -10.14 -0.29 16.84
CA VAL A 88 -10.34 0.74 15.82
C VAL A 88 -10.95 2.01 16.39
N ALA A 89 -10.49 3.17 15.90
CA ALA A 89 -11.03 4.47 16.31
C ALA A 89 -12.52 4.60 15.92
N LEU A 90 -13.34 4.94 16.91
CA LEU A 90 -14.81 4.96 16.84
C LEU A 90 -15.40 6.18 16.10
N SER A 91 -14.57 7.03 15.48
CA SER A 91 -14.98 8.37 15.02
C SER A 91 -15.43 8.46 13.56
N VAL A 92 -15.29 7.40 12.77
CA VAL A 92 -15.58 7.43 11.33
C VAL A 92 -17.04 7.09 11.08
N ARG A 93 -17.79 8.00 10.44
CA ARG A 93 -19.19 7.78 10.08
C ARG A 93 -19.29 6.90 8.84
N THR A 94 -20.27 6.00 8.83
CA THR A 94 -20.63 5.23 7.64
C THR A 94 -21.65 6.03 6.83
N HIS A 95 -21.37 6.26 5.55
CA HIS A 95 -22.30 6.90 4.62
C HIS A 95 -23.00 5.86 3.74
N THR A 96 -24.29 6.07 3.44
CA THR A 96 -25.04 5.18 2.56
C THR A 96 -24.80 5.55 1.11
N ILE A 97 -24.26 4.61 0.35
CA ILE A 97 -24.08 4.71 -1.11
C ILE A 97 -24.57 3.42 -1.77
N ASP A 98 -24.72 3.44 -3.09
CA ASP A 98 -24.92 2.22 -3.87
C ASP A 98 -23.67 1.31 -3.76
N GLU A 99 -23.89 0.04 -3.42
CA GLU A 99 -22.81 -0.95 -3.30
C GLU A 99 -22.10 -1.20 -4.63
N SER A 100 -22.77 -0.97 -5.76
CA SER A 100 -22.16 -1.11 -7.09
C SER A 100 -20.94 -0.20 -7.27
N LEU A 101 -20.97 1.00 -6.69
CA LEU A 101 -19.88 1.99 -6.72
C LEU A 101 -18.59 1.46 -6.08
N LEU A 102 -18.70 0.56 -5.10
CA LEU A 102 -17.51 -0.03 -4.44
C LEU A 102 -16.64 -0.83 -5.39
N PHE A 103 -17.27 -1.43 -6.39
CA PHE A 103 -16.65 -2.37 -7.32
C PHE A 103 -16.48 -1.77 -8.73
N GLU A 104 -16.82 -0.49 -8.91
CA GLU A 104 -16.56 0.23 -10.14
C GLU A 104 -15.06 0.29 -10.44
N ARG A 105 -14.73 0.20 -11.73
CA ARG A 105 -13.36 0.16 -12.22
C ARG A 105 -13.14 1.33 -13.17
N ASN A 106 -12.28 2.27 -12.78
CA ASN A 106 -11.83 3.34 -13.66
C ASN A 106 -10.76 2.78 -14.63
N PRO A 107 -10.99 2.79 -15.96
CA PRO A 107 -10.06 2.17 -16.91
C PRO A 107 -8.64 2.73 -16.86
N SER A 108 -8.48 4.04 -16.60
CA SER A 108 -7.18 4.68 -16.49
C SER A 108 -6.41 4.19 -15.27
N VAL A 109 -7.09 4.02 -14.13
CA VAL A 109 -6.51 3.41 -12.91
C VAL A 109 -6.17 1.94 -13.15
N GLU A 110 -7.09 1.19 -13.75
CA GLU A 110 -6.91 -0.25 -14.00
C GLU A 110 -5.75 -0.54 -14.95
N SER A 111 -5.34 0.41 -15.79
CA SER A 111 -4.19 0.26 -16.68
C SER A 111 -2.87 0.01 -15.93
N TYR A 112 -2.79 0.38 -14.65
CA TYR A 112 -1.64 0.15 -13.77
C TYR A 112 -1.70 -1.19 -13.01
N SER A 113 -2.78 -1.95 -13.13
CA SER A 113 -2.95 -3.24 -12.46
C SER A 113 -2.05 -4.31 -13.07
N GLN A 114 -1.23 -4.98 -12.24
CA GLN A 114 -0.34 -6.07 -12.64
C GLN A 114 -0.86 -7.46 -12.24
N ARG A 115 -2.10 -7.80 -12.63
CA ARG A 115 -2.81 -9.04 -12.25
C ARG A 115 -2.05 -10.36 -12.50
N HIS A 116 -0.96 -10.34 -13.28
CA HIS A 116 -0.22 -11.53 -13.70
C HIS A 116 1.19 -11.67 -13.07
N PHE A 117 1.64 -10.72 -12.25
CA PHE A 117 3.04 -10.67 -11.77
C PHE A 117 3.21 -10.96 -10.27
N PHE A 118 2.18 -11.45 -9.59
CA PHE A 118 2.13 -11.45 -8.13
C PHE A 118 2.41 -12.81 -7.46
N ASN A 119 3.23 -12.79 -6.40
CA ASN A 119 3.40 -13.90 -5.46
C ASN A 119 2.38 -13.76 -4.31
N PRO A 120 1.32 -14.58 -4.24
CA PRO A 120 0.22 -14.40 -3.29
C PRO A 120 0.66 -14.31 -1.83
N MET A 121 0.31 -13.21 -1.16
CA MET A 121 0.52 -13.03 0.30
C MET A 121 -0.70 -13.55 1.07
N ARG A 122 -0.78 -14.87 1.21
CA ARG A 122 -1.93 -15.55 1.86
C ARG A 122 -2.18 -15.08 3.30
N SER A 123 -1.13 -14.76 4.05
CA SER A 123 -1.28 -14.23 5.42
C SER A 123 -1.99 -12.87 5.42
N LEU A 124 -1.62 -11.98 4.50
CA LEU A 124 -2.25 -10.67 4.34
C LEU A 124 -3.72 -10.81 3.92
N GLU A 125 -4.02 -11.67 2.94
CA GLU A 125 -5.41 -11.97 2.52
C GLU A 125 -6.26 -12.42 3.71
N THR A 126 -5.74 -13.37 4.49
CA THR A 126 -6.44 -13.92 5.66
C THR A 126 -6.69 -12.85 6.72
N LYS A 127 -5.69 -12.02 7.03
CA LYS A 127 -5.79 -10.96 8.03
C LYS A 127 -6.70 -9.81 7.57
N ILE A 128 -6.68 -9.43 6.30
CA ILE A 128 -7.66 -8.46 5.74
C ILE A 128 -9.08 -9.01 5.87
N LYS A 129 -9.29 -10.28 5.50
CA LYS A 129 -10.58 -10.94 5.66
C LYS A 129 -11.04 -10.91 7.12
N ASP A 130 -10.18 -11.30 8.05
CA ASP A 130 -10.50 -11.30 9.49
C ASP A 130 -10.93 -9.92 9.98
N VAL A 131 -10.20 -8.85 9.63
CA VAL A 131 -10.56 -7.48 10.02
C VAL A 131 -11.92 -7.07 9.45
N VAL A 132 -12.14 -7.25 8.15
CA VAL A 132 -13.39 -6.83 7.47
C VAL A 132 -14.59 -7.62 8.01
N MET A 133 -14.42 -8.91 8.27
CA MET A 133 -15.49 -9.75 8.80
C MET A 133 -15.89 -9.38 10.24
N ASN A 134 -14.94 -8.88 11.04
CA ASN A 134 -15.18 -8.47 12.42
C ASN A 134 -15.40 -6.96 12.59
N ALA A 135 -15.39 -6.18 11.50
CA ALA A 135 -15.60 -4.74 11.55
C ALA A 135 -17.07 -4.40 11.92
N ASN A 136 -17.27 -3.85 13.12
CA ASN A 136 -18.59 -3.39 13.59
C ASN A 136 -19.22 -2.37 12.64
N SER A 137 -18.41 -1.53 12.01
CA SER A 137 -18.82 -0.53 11.02
C SER A 137 -19.47 -1.14 9.78
N LEU A 138 -19.24 -2.42 9.49
CA LEU A 138 -19.81 -3.18 8.37
C LEU A 138 -20.85 -4.22 8.83
N SER A 139 -21.23 -4.23 10.11
CA SER A 139 -22.20 -5.20 10.66
C SER A 139 -23.58 -5.16 9.98
N PHE A 140 -23.94 -4.02 9.38
CA PHE A 140 -25.17 -3.84 8.61
C PHE A 140 -25.14 -4.48 7.22
N LYS A 141 -23.98 -5.01 6.78
CA LYS A 141 -23.80 -5.68 5.48
C LYS A 141 -23.87 -7.20 5.60
N SER A 142 -24.30 -7.84 4.53
CA SER A 142 -24.33 -9.30 4.44
C SER A 142 -22.91 -9.89 4.54
N THR A 143 -22.81 -11.14 4.99
CA THR A 143 -21.54 -11.89 4.98
C THR A 143 -20.93 -11.94 3.57
N GLN A 144 -21.75 -12.18 2.54
CA GLN A 144 -21.29 -12.22 1.15
C GLN A 144 -20.70 -10.87 0.69
N THR A 145 -21.35 -9.75 1.03
CA THR A 145 -20.84 -8.41 0.71
C THR A 145 -19.52 -8.13 1.42
N ARG A 146 -19.40 -8.49 2.71
CA ARG A 146 -18.16 -8.33 3.48
C ARG A 146 -17.02 -9.17 2.91
N GLU A 147 -17.29 -10.41 2.50
CA GLU A 147 -16.29 -11.25 1.81
C GLU A 147 -15.86 -10.66 0.46
N ALA A 148 -16.79 -10.10 -0.32
CA ALA A 148 -16.47 -9.43 -1.57
C ALA A 148 -15.60 -8.17 -1.35
N ILE A 149 -15.93 -7.37 -0.33
CA ILE A 149 -15.12 -6.20 0.07
C ILE A 149 -13.71 -6.64 0.47
N ALA A 150 -13.58 -7.62 1.38
CA ALA A 150 -12.27 -8.11 1.83
C ALA A 150 -11.41 -8.61 0.67
N LYS A 151 -12.03 -9.36 -0.24
CA LYS A 151 -11.37 -9.87 -1.44
C LYS A 151 -10.93 -8.73 -2.36
N GLU A 152 -11.79 -7.74 -2.64
CA GLU A 152 -11.44 -6.61 -3.50
C GLU A 152 -10.36 -5.73 -2.90
N ILE A 153 -10.35 -5.51 -1.58
CA ILE A 153 -9.27 -4.78 -0.88
C ILE A 153 -7.93 -5.49 -1.08
N TYR A 154 -7.88 -6.79 -0.79
CA TYR A 154 -6.67 -7.58 -0.99
C TYR A 154 -6.19 -7.53 -2.44
N TRP A 155 -7.08 -7.78 -3.41
CA TRP A 155 -6.68 -7.74 -4.83
C TRP A 155 -6.24 -6.35 -5.27
N ALA A 156 -6.89 -5.28 -4.84
CA ALA A 156 -6.48 -3.93 -5.18
C ALA A 156 -5.05 -3.63 -4.69
N ILE A 157 -4.75 -3.95 -3.43
CA ILE A 157 -3.40 -3.75 -2.86
C ILE A 157 -2.37 -4.53 -3.69
N MET A 158 -2.65 -5.78 -3.98
CA MET A 158 -1.68 -6.67 -4.61
C MET A 158 -1.49 -6.36 -6.09
N ASP A 159 -2.57 -6.03 -6.79
CA ASP A 159 -2.56 -5.64 -8.20
C ASP A 159 -1.76 -4.37 -8.45
N PHE A 160 -1.78 -3.41 -7.53
CA PHE A 160 -1.06 -2.14 -7.66
C PHE A 160 0.33 -2.14 -6.99
N SER A 161 0.67 -3.15 -6.18
CA SER A 161 1.94 -3.24 -5.42
C SER A 161 3.23 -3.15 -6.24
N ARG A 162 3.16 -3.23 -7.58
CA ARG A 162 4.30 -3.08 -8.48
C ARG A 162 4.04 -2.09 -9.61
N ALA A 163 2.98 -1.29 -9.48
CA ALA A 163 2.68 -0.24 -10.43
C ALA A 163 3.83 0.75 -10.49
N LYS A 164 4.15 1.19 -11.71
CA LYS A 164 5.05 2.31 -11.97
C LYS A 164 4.20 3.44 -12.54
N VAL A 165 4.18 4.55 -11.85
CA VAL A 165 3.27 5.66 -12.16
C VAL A 165 4.11 6.92 -12.34
N GLN A 166 4.00 7.53 -13.52
CA GLN A 166 4.60 8.83 -13.75
C GLN A 166 3.66 9.92 -13.23
N ILE A 167 4.23 10.83 -12.44
CA ILE A 167 3.53 12.00 -11.92
C ILE A 167 4.32 13.27 -12.20
N LYS A 168 3.60 14.39 -12.22
CA LYS A 168 4.20 15.72 -12.35
C LYS A 168 3.96 16.57 -11.11
N VAL A 169 5.02 16.82 -10.34
CA VAL A 169 4.95 17.65 -9.12
C VAL A 169 5.82 18.88 -9.30
N ALA A 170 5.25 20.07 -9.08
CA ALA A 170 5.96 21.35 -9.25
C ALA A 170 6.67 21.54 -10.61
N GLY A 171 6.24 20.82 -11.65
CA GLY A 171 6.83 20.86 -12.99
C GLY A 171 7.85 19.74 -13.28
N GLU A 172 8.32 19.03 -12.26
CA GLU A 172 9.23 17.89 -12.40
C GLU A 172 8.47 16.59 -12.63
N LEU A 173 9.00 15.75 -13.52
CA LEU A 173 8.46 14.42 -13.82
C LEU A 173 9.14 13.39 -12.94
N ILE A 174 8.36 12.65 -12.16
CA ILE A 174 8.83 11.67 -11.19
C ILE A 174 8.16 10.33 -11.52
N GLU A 175 8.95 9.25 -11.61
CA GLU A 175 8.42 7.88 -11.68
C GLU A 175 8.34 7.31 -10.27
N LEU A 176 7.11 7.08 -9.79
CA LEU A 176 6.87 6.40 -8.54
C LEU A 176 6.77 4.90 -8.75
N ASP A 177 7.52 4.15 -7.96
CA ASP A 177 7.50 2.68 -7.93
C ASP A 177 6.78 2.20 -6.67
N PHE A 178 5.58 1.64 -6.84
CA PHE A 178 4.75 1.20 -5.71
C PHE A 178 5.35 -0.02 -5.00
N SER A 179 6.35 -0.70 -5.59
CA SER A 179 7.07 -1.79 -4.90
C SER A 179 7.90 -1.33 -3.71
N ARG A 180 8.06 0.00 -3.54
CA ARG A 180 8.67 0.62 -2.35
C ARG A 180 7.69 0.84 -1.20
N VAL A 181 6.40 0.60 -1.41
CA VAL A 181 5.38 0.70 -0.36
C VAL A 181 5.01 -0.71 0.08
N ASP A 182 5.17 -1.02 1.37
CA ASP A 182 4.78 -2.32 1.90
C ASP A 182 3.24 -2.50 1.84
N PRO A 183 2.72 -3.56 1.17
CA PRO A 183 1.30 -3.91 1.19
C PRO A 183 0.67 -3.99 2.59
N ARG A 184 1.44 -4.43 3.59
CA ARG A 184 1.02 -4.54 4.99
C ARG A 184 0.86 -3.17 5.63
N LEU A 185 1.66 -2.17 5.23
CA LEU A 185 1.52 -0.79 5.65
C LEU A 185 0.26 -0.15 5.07
N VAL A 186 -0.04 -0.41 3.79
CA VAL A 186 -1.28 0.05 3.15
C VAL A 186 -2.50 -0.48 3.92
N ALA A 187 -2.52 -1.78 4.24
CA ALA A 187 -3.59 -2.37 5.04
C ALA A 187 -3.65 -1.76 6.46
N ALA A 188 -2.50 -1.54 7.12
CA ALA A 188 -2.45 -0.93 8.44
C ALA A 188 -3.06 0.48 8.46
N ILE A 189 -2.76 1.29 7.45
CA ILE A 189 -3.34 2.62 7.30
C ILE A 189 -4.86 2.55 7.12
N MET A 190 -5.36 1.65 6.26
CA MET A 190 -6.82 1.49 6.06
C MET A 190 -7.55 1.09 7.36
N VAL A 191 -6.93 0.29 8.22
CA VAL A 191 -7.49 -0.02 9.54
C VAL A 191 -7.65 1.25 10.36
N VAL A 192 -6.58 2.05 10.49
CA VAL A 192 -6.58 3.24 11.33
C VAL A 192 -7.50 4.33 10.77
N GLU A 193 -7.49 4.52 9.45
CA GLU A 193 -8.25 5.58 8.79
C GLU A 193 -9.74 5.31 8.73
N SER A 194 -10.12 4.08 8.37
CA SER A 194 -11.50 3.78 8.00
C SER A 194 -12.06 2.53 8.66
N THR A 195 -11.30 1.79 9.46
CA THR A 195 -11.72 0.49 9.96
C THR A 195 -11.87 -0.58 8.87
N MET A 196 -11.14 -0.42 7.75
CA MET A 196 -11.37 -1.19 6.51
C MET A 196 -12.80 -1.03 5.95
N ASN A 197 -13.46 0.08 6.25
CA ASN A 197 -14.81 0.38 5.79
C ASN A 197 -14.78 1.27 4.55
N PRO A 198 -15.12 0.78 3.35
CA PRO A 198 -15.13 1.62 2.15
C PRO A 198 -16.27 2.66 2.15
N PHE A 199 -17.27 2.53 3.04
CA PHE A 199 -18.34 3.52 3.23
C PHE A 199 -17.96 4.66 4.18
N ALA A 200 -16.71 4.68 4.65
CA ALA A 200 -16.22 5.66 5.61
C ALA A 200 -16.25 7.09 5.04
N LEU A 201 -16.86 8.00 5.80
CA LEU A 201 -16.92 9.43 5.53
C LEU A 201 -16.53 10.20 6.79
N ARG A 202 -15.56 11.11 6.64
CA ARG A 202 -15.21 12.08 7.68
C ARG A 202 -15.43 13.48 7.14
N GLU A 203 -16.14 14.28 7.94
CA GLU A 203 -16.33 15.70 7.68
C GLU A 203 -15.14 16.44 8.26
N GLU A 204 -14.49 17.23 7.41
CA GLU A 204 -13.31 18.01 7.73
C GLU A 204 -13.65 19.49 7.62
N ARG A 205 -13.02 20.29 8.48
CA ARG A 205 -13.14 21.75 8.38
C ARG A 205 -12.53 22.20 7.06
N SER A 206 -13.31 22.91 6.25
CA SER A 206 -12.82 23.46 5.00
C SER A 206 -11.75 24.52 5.23
N LEU A 207 -10.69 24.47 4.43
CA LEU A 207 -9.70 25.54 4.32
C LEU A 207 -10.06 26.54 3.21
N LEU A 208 -11.13 26.28 2.44
CA LEU A 208 -11.58 27.13 1.34
C LEU A 208 -12.58 28.19 1.84
N PRO A 209 -12.51 29.44 1.34
CA PRO A 209 -13.37 30.54 1.81
C PRO A 209 -14.89 30.33 1.63
N ASN A 210 -15.30 29.46 0.69
CA ASN A 210 -16.70 29.36 0.22
C ASN A 210 -17.36 28.00 0.48
N HIS A 211 -16.69 27.12 1.22
CA HIS A 211 -17.25 25.82 1.60
C HIS A 211 -17.15 25.70 3.11
N ASP A 212 -18.24 25.37 3.79
CA ASP A 212 -18.21 25.18 5.25
C ASP A 212 -17.53 23.86 5.63
N PHE A 213 -17.65 22.84 4.76
CA PHE A 213 -17.13 21.49 4.98
C PHE A 213 -16.52 20.89 3.72
N ILE A 214 -15.49 20.09 3.91
CA ILE A 214 -14.88 19.22 2.90
C ILE A 214 -14.86 17.80 3.48
N TYR A 215 -14.81 16.77 2.63
CA TYR A 215 -14.91 15.39 3.10
C TYR A 215 -13.70 14.54 2.75
N SER A 216 -13.36 13.63 3.66
CA SER A 216 -12.45 12.51 3.45
C SER A 216 -13.26 11.23 3.24
N ARG A 217 -12.93 10.43 2.22
CA ARG A 217 -13.76 9.31 1.75
C ARG A 217 -13.00 7.99 1.63
N GLY A 218 -13.71 6.90 1.89
CA GLY A 218 -13.29 5.53 1.58
C GLY A 218 -12.21 4.97 2.51
N LEU A 219 -11.56 3.89 2.06
CA LEU A 219 -10.65 3.07 2.88
C LEU A 219 -9.44 3.83 3.44
N MET A 220 -8.86 4.68 2.60
CA MET A 220 -7.69 5.49 2.86
C MET A 220 -8.07 6.89 3.38
N GLN A 221 -9.37 7.20 3.54
CA GLN A 221 -9.84 8.53 3.95
C GLN A 221 -9.19 9.66 3.12
N ILE A 222 -9.25 9.54 1.79
CA ILE A 222 -8.66 10.55 0.90
C ILE A 222 -9.46 11.84 1.02
N TYR A 223 -8.80 12.88 1.53
CA TYR A 223 -9.32 14.24 1.62
C TYR A 223 -9.52 14.85 0.23
N GLU A 224 -10.59 15.59 0.01
CA GLU A 224 -10.95 16.10 -1.32
C GLU A 224 -9.88 17.02 -1.93
N LEU A 225 -9.23 17.87 -1.14
CA LEU A 225 -8.12 18.72 -1.64
C LEU A 225 -6.90 17.87 -2.02
N THR A 226 -6.68 16.75 -1.31
CA THR A 226 -5.65 15.77 -1.67
C THR A 226 -6.00 15.13 -3.00
N LEU A 227 -7.25 14.74 -3.24
CA LEU A 227 -7.69 14.22 -4.53
C LEU A 227 -7.39 15.20 -5.68
N TRP A 228 -7.69 16.49 -5.51
CA TRP A 228 -7.41 17.49 -6.55
C TRP A 228 -5.91 17.61 -6.85
N SER A 229 -5.07 17.54 -5.81
CA SER A 229 -3.62 17.53 -5.96
C SER A 229 -3.15 16.29 -6.73
N LEU A 230 -3.64 15.10 -6.34
CA LEU A 230 -3.30 13.85 -7.01
C LEU A 230 -3.74 13.83 -8.48
N ASN A 231 -4.96 14.30 -8.79
CA ASN A 231 -5.44 14.43 -10.17
C ASN A 231 -4.57 15.41 -10.99
N THR A 232 -4.08 16.49 -10.37
CA THR A 232 -3.17 17.42 -11.03
C THR A 232 -1.85 16.74 -11.37
N TRP A 233 -1.32 15.93 -10.46
CA TRP A 233 -0.07 15.19 -10.66
C TRP A 233 -0.19 14.10 -11.72
N LEU A 234 -1.34 13.44 -11.78
CA LEU A 234 -1.64 12.35 -12.71
C LEU A 234 -2.17 12.80 -14.07
N ARG A 235 -2.34 14.11 -14.29
CA ARG A 235 -2.98 14.66 -15.48
C ARG A 235 -2.38 14.12 -16.79
N ASP A 236 -1.05 14.07 -16.87
CA ASP A 236 -0.33 13.65 -18.06
C ASP A 236 -0.41 12.11 -18.26
N SER A 237 -0.73 11.37 -17.19
CA SER A 237 -0.96 9.92 -17.15
C SER A 237 -2.42 9.54 -17.48
N GLY A 238 -3.29 10.51 -17.77
CA GLY A 238 -4.68 10.27 -18.18
C GLY A 238 -5.62 9.75 -17.08
N VAL A 239 -5.16 9.74 -15.82
CA VAL A 239 -5.99 9.39 -14.67
C VAL A 239 -6.61 10.65 -14.10
N ASN A 240 -7.94 10.64 -13.98
CA ASN A 240 -8.72 11.73 -13.38
C ASN A 240 -9.90 11.11 -12.63
N VAL A 241 -9.77 10.99 -11.30
CA VAL A 241 -10.77 10.36 -10.43
C VAL A 241 -11.68 11.45 -9.86
N GLN A 242 -12.99 11.30 -10.02
CA GLN A 242 -13.98 12.21 -9.44
C GLN A 242 -14.22 11.93 -7.95
N PRO A 243 -14.71 12.90 -7.16
CA PRO A 243 -15.00 12.67 -5.73
C PRO A 243 -15.93 11.49 -5.45
N LEU A 244 -16.91 11.23 -6.32
CA LEU A 244 -17.81 10.07 -6.21
C LEU A 244 -17.07 8.74 -6.45
N GLU A 245 -16.06 8.74 -7.31
CA GLU A 245 -15.27 7.55 -7.62
C GLU A 245 -14.31 7.16 -6.47
N LEU A 246 -14.18 7.98 -5.42
CA LEU A 246 -13.43 7.62 -4.21
C LEU A 246 -14.08 6.51 -3.39
N TRP A 247 -15.36 6.20 -3.65
CA TRP A 247 -16.04 5.05 -3.05
C TRP A 247 -15.57 3.72 -3.64
N SER A 248 -15.03 3.72 -4.87
CA SER A 248 -14.43 2.52 -5.46
C SER A 248 -13.22 2.11 -4.64
N ILE A 249 -13.23 0.86 -4.17
CA ILE A 249 -12.14 0.27 -3.39
C ILE A 249 -10.83 0.42 -4.16
N ARG A 250 -10.84 0.12 -5.46
CA ARG A 250 -9.64 0.12 -6.28
C ARG A 250 -9.06 1.51 -6.51
N ASN A 251 -9.91 2.49 -6.81
CA ASN A 251 -9.47 3.88 -6.99
C ASN A 251 -8.89 4.42 -5.68
N ASN A 252 -9.56 4.15 -4.57
CA ASN A 252 -9.14 4.60 -3.25
C ASN A 252 -7.80 4.00 -2.83
N VAL A 253 -7.61 2.68 -3.05
CA VAL A 253 -6.33 1.98 -2.81
C VAL A 253 -5.23 2.55 -3.71
N PHE A 254 -5.48 2.68 -5.02
CA PHE A 254 -4.48 3.18 -5.98
C PHE A 254 -3.98 4.58 -5.60
N LEU A 255 -4.90 5.52 -5.34
CA LEU A 255 -4.54 6.89 -4.97
C LEU A 255 -3.86 6.96 -3.59
N GLY A 256 -4.26 6.12 -2.64
CA GLY A 256 -3.59 5.99 -1.36
C GLY A 256 -2.15 5.47 -1.49
N MET A 257 -1.94 4.45 -2.32
CA MET A 257 -0.60 3.93 -2.63
C MET A 257 0.25 4.95 -3.39
N LEU A 258 -0.35 5.75 -4.28
CA LEU A 258 0.33 6.85 -4.96
C LEU A 258 0.85 7.89 -3.96
N TYR A 259 0.00 8.29 -3.01
CA TYR A 259 0.37 9.24 -1.97
C TYR A 259 1.51 8.69 -1.10
N LEU A 260 1.41 7.43 -0.68
CA LEU A 260 2.45 6.76 0.11
C LEU A 260 3.77 6.60 -0.66
N ALA A 261 3.71 6.26 -1.95
CA ALA A 261 4.89 6.14 -2.79
C ALA A 261 5.59 7.50 -2.93
N TYR A 262 4.84 8.59 -3.05
CA TYR A 262 5.41 9.93 -3.07
C TYR A 262 5.98 10.37 -1.72
N ALA A 263 5.30 10.06 -0.61
CA ALA A 263 5.83 10.29 0.74
C ALA A 263 7.15 9.52 0.96
N THR A 264 7.22 8.27 0.50
CA THR A 264 8.43 7.44 0.55
C THR A 264 9.55 8.06 -0.29
N HIS A 265 9.24 8.53 -1.51
CA HIS A 265 10.19 9.23 -2.37
C HIS A 265 10.80 10.47 -1.68
N ILE A 266 9.99 11.29 -0.99
CA ILE A 266 10.48 12.44 -0.21
C ILE A 266 11.38 11.99 0.95
N VAL A 267 10.95 10.98 1.73
CA VAL A 267 11.71 10.49 2.88
C VAL A 267 13.06 9.90 2.46
N ASP A 268 13.09 9.16 1.36
CA ASP A 268 14.31 8.57 0.82
C ASP A 268 15.25 9.61 0.18
N GLY A 269 14.75 10.83 -0.11
CA GLY A 269 15.49 11.87 -0.82
C GLY A 269 15.86 11.48 -2.25
N ILE A 270 15.01 10.68 -2.91
CA ILE A 270 15.17 10.17 -4.28
C ILE A 270 14.41 11.06 -5.25
#